data_AF-A0A933L173-F1
#
_entry.id   AF-A0A933L173-F1
#
_cell.length_a   1.000
_cell.length_b   1.000
_cell.length_c   1.000
_cell.angle_alpha   90.00
_cell.angle_beta   90.00
_cell.angle_gamma   90.00
#
_symmetry.space_group_name_H-M   'P 1'
#
loop_
_entity.id
_entity.type
_entity.pdbx_description
1 polymer ?
#
loop_
_entity_poly.entity_id
_entity_poly.type
_entity_poly.pdbx_seq_one_letter_code
_entity_poly.pdbx_strand_id
1 'polypeptide(L)'
;MSLQKLARELDETARQTAAMVEGITYALEVLADKSLNGAAAKKEAVAIIVNALQGQDRIEQRCQNMALAVRQFALLPPTAPDSVYDEIWSSLVLDELRVPALSGVAAMPSHGDVDLF
;
A
#
# COMPACT_ATOMS: atom_id res chain seq x y z
N MET A 1 18.62 14.23 -3.64
CA MET A 1 17.76 13.53 -2.66
C MET A 1 16.64 12.68 -3.30
N SER A 2 16.10 13.08 -4.46
CA SER A 2 14.93 12.43 -5.10
C SER A 2 15.06 10.93 -5.38
N LEU A 3 16.22 10.44 -5.83
CA LEU A 3 16.44 9.01 -6.10
C LEU A 3 16.48 8.14 -4.84
N GLN A 4 17.02 8.67 -3.73
CA GLN A 4 17.00 7.96 -2.45
C GLN A 4 15.58 7.83 -1.90
N LYS A 5 14.76 8.87 -2.11
CA LYS A 5 13.35 8.85 -1.74
C LYS A 5 12.58 7.84 -2.60
N LEU A 6 12.78 7.85 -3.91
CA LEU A 6 12.22 6.84 -4.81
C LEU A 6 12.60 5.41 -4.40
N ALA A 7 13.87 5.17 -4.03
CA ALA A 7 14.30 3.85 -3.58
C ALA A 7 13.55 3.39 -2.32
N ARG A 8 13.36 4.27 -1.33
CA ARG A 8 12.59 3.96 -0.12
C ARG A 8 11.13 3.65 -0.43
N GLU A 9 10.52 4.41 -1.34
CA GLU A 9 9.14 4.16 -1.77
C GLU A 9 8.99 2.81 -2.47
N LEU A 10 9.97 2.41 -3.30
CA LEU A 10 10.00 1.10 -3.94
C LEU A 10 10.19 -0.05 -2.92
N ASP A 11 11.09 0.13 -1.95
CA ASP A 11 11.30 -0.85 -0.86
C ASP A 11 10.01 -1.05 -0.06
N GLU A 12 9.32 0.04 0.26
CA GLU A 12 8.04 0.01 0.98
C GLU A 12 6.93 -0.65 0.14
N THR A 13 6.84 -0.34 -1.15
CA THR A 13 5.93 -1.04 -2.07
C THR A 13 6.19 -2.54 -2.10
N ALA A 14 7.45 -2.97 -2.15
CA ALA A 14 7.82 -4.38 -2.16
C ALA A 14 7.42 -5.06 -0.84
N ARG A 15 7.69 -4.42 0.30
CA ARG A 15 7.29 -4.89 1.63
C ARG A 15 5.77 -5.06 1.74
N GLN A 16 5.00 -4.04 1.36
CA GLN A 16 3.54 -4.08 1.41
C GLN A 16 2.96 -5.14 0.48
N THR A 17 3.56 -5.34 -0.70
CA THR A 17 3.15 -6.39 -1.64
C THR A 17 3.37 -7.78 -1.04
N ALA A 18 4.50 -8.02 -0.38
CA ALA A 18 4.75 -9.29 0.30
C ALA A 18 3.73 -9.53 1.42
N ALA A 19 3.49 -8.54 2.29
CA ALA A 19 2.51 -8.63 3.38
C ALA A 19 1.08 -8.89 2.87
N MET A 20 0.70 -8.28 1.74
CA MET A 20 -0.58 -8.56 1.09
C MET A 20 -0.72 -10.03 0.68
N VAL A 21 0.31 -10.58 0.02
CA VAL A 21 0.31 -11.99 -0.43
C VAL A 21 0.32 -12.96 0.76
N GLU A 22 1.08 -12.65 1.81
CA GLU A 22 1.07 -13.40 3.07
C GLU A 22 -0.31 -13.40 3.70
N GLY A 23 -1.00 -12.26 3.74
CA GLY A 23 -2.37 -12.16 4.22
C GLY A 23 -3.34 -13.05 3.43
N ILE A 24 -3.27 -13.04 2.10
CA ILE A 24 -4.08 -13.93 1.26
C ILE A 24 -3.76 -15.40 1.53
N THR A 25 -2.48 -15.75 1.66
CA THR A 25 -2.05 -17.12 1.95
C THR A 25 -2.61 -17.59 3.29
N TYR A 26 -2.52 -16.75 4.33
CA TYR A 26 -3.08 -17.04 5.64
C TYR A 26 -4.61 -17.19 5.61
N ALA A 27 -5.32 -16.35 4.85
CA ALA A 27 -6.77 -16.51 4.68
C ALA A 27 -7.14 -17.85 4.04
N LEU A 28 -6.35 -18.32 3.07
CA LEU A 28 -6.55 -19.64 2.45
C LEU A 28 -6.28 -20.78 3.43
N GLU A 29 -5.27 -20.66 4.29
CA GLU A 29 -4.99 -21.63 5.37
C GLU A 29 -6.16 -21.72 6.35
N VAL A 30 -6.69 -20.59 6.80
CA VAL A 30 -7.88 -20.52 7.67
C VAL A 30 -9.08 -21.21 7.02
N LEU A 31 -9.31 -21.01 5.72
CA LEU A 31 -10.40 -21.66 4.99
C LEU A 31 -10.17 -23.18 4.79
N ALA A 32 -8.92 -23.62 4.72
CA ALA A 32 -8.55 -25.02 4.55
C ALA A 32 -8.55 -25.81 5.87
N ASP A 33 -8.47 -25.13 7.01
CA ASP A 33 -8.43 -25.76 8.33
C ASP A 33 -9.80 -26.37 8.70
N LYS A 34 -9.85 -27.70 8.66
CA LYS A 34 -11.04 -28.50 8.99
C LYS A 34 -11.34 -28.56 10.49
N SER A 35 -10.42 -28.11 11.34
CA SER A 35 -10.61 -28.06 12.78
C SER A 35 -11.42 -26.83 13.21
N LEU A 36 -11.46 -25.79 12.38
CA LEU A 36 -12.21 -24.57 12.63
C LEU A 36 -13.70 -24.74 12.30
N ASN A 37 -14.54 -24.02 13.02
CA ASN A 37 -15.95 -23.87 12.64
C ASN A 37 -16.02 -23.14 11.29
N GLY A 38 -16.66 -23.75 10.28
CA GLY A 38 -16.72 -23.20 8.93
C GLY A 38 -17.33 -21.79 8.82
N ALA A 39 -18.23 -21.38 9.72
CA ALA A 39 -18.75 -20.01 9.74
C ALA A 39 -17.73 -19.01 10.33
N ALA A 40 -16.99 -19.42 11.36
CA ALA A 40 -15.92 -18.62 11.96
C ALA A 40 -14.74 -18.46 11.00
N ALA A 41 -14.28 -19.56 10.39
CA ALA A 41 -13.21 -19.56 9.39
C ALA A 41 -13.54 -18.64 8.20
N LYS A 42 -14.78 -18.70 7.69
CA LYS A 42 -15.23 -17.79 6.62
C LYS A 42 -15.18 -16.33 7.05
N LYS A 43 -15.68 -16.00 8.24
CA LYS A 43 -15.71 -14.62 8.74
C LYS A 43 -14.28 -14.06 8.87
N GLU A 44 -13.37 -14.84 9.44
CA GLU A 44 -11.97 -14.47 9.62
C GLU A 44 -11.24 -14.31 8.29
N ALA A 45 -11.33 -15.31 7.40
CA ALA A 45 -10.72 -15.23 6.09
C ALA A 45 -11.24 -14.06 5.25
N VAL A 46 -12.55 -13.75 5.31
CA VAL A 46 -13.11 -12.57 4.62
C VAL A 46 -12.48 -11.28 5.15
N ALA A 47 -12.32 -11.13 6.47
CA ALA A 47 -11.68 -9.95 7.04
C ALA A 47 -10.23 -9.80 6.56
N ILE A 48 -9.46 -10.89 6.56
CA ILE A 48 -8.07 -10.89 6.09
C ILE A 48 -7.99 -10.55 4.59
N ILE A 49 -8.85 -11.15 3.75
CA ILE A 49 -8.88 -10.88 2.31
C ILE A 49 -9.25 -9.43 2.05
N VAL A 50 -10.23 -8.88 2.76
CA VAL A 50 -10.60 -7.47 2.64
C VAL A 50 -9.40 -6.58 2.99
N ASN A 51 -8.68 -6.85 4.07
CA ASN A 51 -7.48 -6.09 4.44
C ASN A 51 -6.39 -6.16 3.38
N ALA A 52 -6.17 -7.34 2.79
CA ALA A 52 -5.21 -7.51 1.72
C ALA A 52 -5.61 -6.71 0.46
N LEU A 53 -6.88 -6.76 0.06
CA LEU A 53 -7.38 -5.97 -1.09
C LEU A 53 -7.25 -4.46 -0.85
N GLN A 54 -7.50 -4.02 0.38
CA GLN A 54 -7.26 -2.64 0.77
C GLN A 54 -5.78 -2.25 0.70
N GLY A 55 -4.88 -3.16 1.10
CA GLY A 55 -3.44 -2.99 0.90
C GLY A 55 -3.06 -2.88 -0.58
N GLN A 56 -3.69 -3.68 -1.45
CA GLN A 56 -3.48 -3.63 -2.90
C GLN A 56 -3.83 -2.27 -3.49
N ASP A 57 -4.99 -1.71 -3.11
CA ASP A 57 -5.40 -0.38 -3.59
C ASP A 57 -4.34 0.69 -3.21
N ARG A 58 -3.80 0.64 -1.98
CA ARG A 58 -2.73 1.56 -1.53
C ARG A 58 -1.44 1.38 -2.32
N ILE A 59 -1.03 0.13 -2.57
CA ILE A 59 0.14 -0.22 -3.39
C ILE A 59 0.00 0.37 -4.80
N GLU A 60 -1.17 0.22 -5.41
CA GLU A 60 -1.44 0.73 -6.76
C GLU A 60 -1.30 2.25 -6.81
N GLN A 61 -1.91 2.97 -5.86
CA GLN A 61 -1.80 4.42 -5.79
C GLN A 61 -0.35 4.88 -5.57
N ARG A 62 0.41 4.23 -4.68
CA ARG A 62 1.83 4.55 -4.45
C ARG A 62 2.64 4.39 -5.74
N CYS A 63 2.40 3.32 -6.50
CA CYS A 63 3.02 3.12 -7.82
C CYS A 63 2.66 4.23 -8.82
N GLN A 64 1.38 4.64 -8.87
CA GLN A 64 0.93 5.72 -9.75
C GLN A 64 1.57 7.07 -9.37
N ASN A 65 1.67 7.36 -8.07
CA ASN A 65 2.30 8.56 -7.53
C ASN A 65 3.79 8.61 -7.81
N MET A 66 4.52 7.53 -7.54
CA MET A 66 5.94 7.42 -7.89
C MET A 66 6.15 7.63 -9.39
N ALA A 67 5.32 7.01 -10.24
CA ALA A 67 5.43 7.15 -11.69
C ALA A 67 5.15 8.60 -12.15
N LEU A 68 4.20 9.29 -11.51
CA LEU A 68 3.92 10.70 -11.78
C LEU A 68 5.12 11.59 -11.40
N ALA A 69 5.66 11.42 -10.19
CA ALA A 69 6.81 12.17 -9.71
C ALA A 69 8.04 11.97 -10.61
N VAL A 70 8.36 10.73 -10.97
CA VAL A 70 9.50 10.42 -11.85
C VAL A 70 9.32 11.03 -13.24
N ARG A 71 8.10 11.03 -13.80
CA ARG A 71 7.83 11.73 -15.07
C ARG A 71 8.08 13.23 -14.95
N GLN A 72 7.68 13.85 -13.84
CA GLN A 72 7.94 15.27 -13.61
C GLN A 72 9.44 15.54 -13.42
N PHE A 73 10.17 14.70 -12.69
CA PHE A 73 11.63 14.81 -12.54
C PHE A 73 12.36 14.76 -13.87
N ALA A 74 11.92 13.90 -14.80
CA ALA A 74 12.51 13.77 -16.12
C ALA A 74 12.34 15.02 -17.00
N LEU A 75 11.39 15.91 -16.67
CA LEU A 75 11.15 17.17 -17.38
C LEU A 75 11.93 18.35 -16.77
N LEU A 76 12.55 18.17 -15.59
CA LEU A 76 13.29 19.23 -14.93
C LEU A 76 14.64 19.49 -15.64
N PRO A 77 15.07 20.75 -15.74
CA PRO A 77 16.41 21.06 -16.25
C PRO A 77 17.47 20.49 -15.28
N PRO A 78 18.69 20.16 -15.77
CA PRO A 78 19.78 19.69 -14.90
C PRO A 78 20.19 20.66 -13.79
N THR A 79 19.80 21.93 -13.91
CA THR A 79 20.06 23.00 -12.94
C THR A 79 18.91 23.21 -11.93
N ALA A 80 17.86 22.38 -11.98
CA ALA A 80 16.74 22.49 -11.05
C ALA A 80 17.23 22.30 -9.60
N PRO A 81 16.85 23.19 -8.67
CA PRO A 81 17.23 23.03 -7.27
C PRO A 81 16.45 21.88 -6.63
N ASP A 82 17.04 21.25 -5.59
CA ASP A 82 16.42 20.14 -4.85
C ASP A 82 15.01 20.48 -4.34
N SER A 83 14.73 21.76 -4.02
CA SER A 83 13.41 22.23 -3.56
C SER A 83 12.27 21.94 -4.54
N VAL A 84 12.54 21.90 -5.85
CA VAL A 84 11.52 21.58 -6.86
C VAL A 84 11.17 20.09 -6.83
N TYR A 85 12.14 19.22 -6.54
CA TYR A 85 11.90 17.80 -6.35
C TYR A 85 11.08 17.54 -5.08
N ASP A 86 11.38 18.26 -3.99
CA ASP A 86 10.65 18.16 -2.74
C ASP A 86 9.20 18.66 -2.89
N GLU A 87 8.98 19.74 -3.65
CA GLU A 87 7.63 20.23 -3.97
C GLU A 87 6.81 19.20 -4.73
N ILE A 88 7.38 18.59 -5.78
CA ILE A 88 6.74 17.51 -6.55
C ILE A 88 6.34 16.36 -5.62
N TRP A 89 7.23 15.90 -4.76
CA TRP A 89 6.91 14.84 -3.79
C TRP A 89 5.78 15.24 -2.84
N SER A 90 5.83 16.46 -2.30
CA SER A 90 4.82 16.97 -1.36
C SER A 90 3.44 17.17 -1.99
N SER A 91 3.37 17.24 -3.32
CA SER A 91 2.12 17.39 -4.07
C SER A 91 1.38 16.07 -4.30
N LEU A 92 2.01 14.92 -4.03
CA LEU A 92 1.41 13.60 -4.22
C LEU A 92 0.39 13.32 -3.10
N VAL A 93 -0.71 12.65 -3.46
CA VAL A 93 -1.80 12.30 -2.54
C VAL A 93 -2.02 10.79 -2.57
N LEU A 94 -2.05 10.15 -1.41
CA LEU A 94 -2.52 8.78 -1.22
C LEU A 94 -3.96 8.92 -0.75
N ASP A 95 -4.89 8.52 -1.60
CA ASP A 95 -6.32 8.54 -1.29
C ASP A 95 -6.70 7.27 -0.53
N GLU A 96 -7.56 7.42 0.47
CA GLU A 96 -8.07 6.29 1.22
C GLU A 96 -9.00 5.43 0.35
N LEU A 97 -8.69 4.12 0.28
CA LEU A 97 -9.54 2.97 -0.11
C LEU A 97 -10.56 3.17 -1.24
N ARG A 98 -10.37 2.41 -2.33
CA ARG A 98 -11.26 2.40 -3.51
C ARG A 98 -12.69 1.92 -3.21
N VAL A 99 -12.90 1.17 -2.13
CA VAL A 99 -14.23 0.70 -1.69
C VAL A 99 -14.52 1.22 -0.27
N PRO A 100 -15.19 2.37 -0.12
CA PRO A 100 -15.48 2.98 1.17
C PRO A 100 -16.25 2.07 2.13
N ALA A 101 -17.13 1.23 1.58
CA ALA A 101 -17.95 0.29 2.36
C ALA A 101 -17.14 -0.77 3.12
N LEU A 102 -15.87 -0.99 2.76
CA LEU A 102 -14.99 -1.96 3.40
C LEU A 102 -14.10 -1.35 4.49
N SER A 103 -14.09 -0.01 4.63
CA SER A 103 -13.19 0.71 5.55
C SER A 103 -13.34 0.27 7.02
N GLY A 104 -14.55 -0.14 7.45
CA GLY A 104 -14.82 -0.63 8.81
C GLY A 104 -14.65 -2.14 9.03
N VAL A 105 -14.33 -2.92 7.99
CA VAL A 105 -14.07 -4.37 8.10
C VAL A 105 -12.61 -4.64 8.44
N ALA A 106 -11.73 -3.69 8.09
CA ALA A 106 -10.34 -3.73 8.44
C ALA A 106 -10.11 -3.19 9.85
N ALA A 107 -9.48 -3.99 10.70
CA ALA A 107 -8.85 -3.44 11.88
C ALA A 107 -7.83 -2.39 11.41
N MET A 108 -7.92 -1.18 11.96
CA MET A 108 -6.87 -0.15 11.82
C MET A 108 -5.51 -0.82 12.02
N PRO A 109 -4.52 -0.61 11.12
CA PRO A 109 -3.19 -1.16 11.33
C PRO A 109 -2.71 -0.77 12.73
N SER A 110 -2.23 -1.74 13.50
CA SER A 110 -1.61 -1.47 14.80
C SER A 110 -0.46 -0.50 14.59
N HIS A 111 -0.50 0.64 15.30
CA HIS A 111 0.55 1.66 15.41
C HIS A 111 1.94 1.24 14.89
N GLY A 112 2.37 1.84 13.78
CA GLY A 112 3.76 1.75 13.33
C GLY A 112 3.99 1.88 11.83
N ASP A 113 2.99 1.66 10.98
CA ASP A 113 3.16 1.79 9.53
C ASP A 113 3.26 3.27 9.17
N VAL A 114 4.46 3.67 8.76
CA VAL A 114 4.75 5.03 8.34
C VAL A 114 4.00 5.29 7.05
N ASP A 115 3.03 6.20 7.08
CA ASP A 115 2.50 6.82 5.87
C ASP A 115 3.63 7.65 5.24
N LEU A 116 4.42 7.01 4.38
CA LEU A 116 5.47 7.69 3.65
C LEU A 116 4.94 8.35 2.37
N PHE A 117 5.38 9.60 2.21
CA PHE A 117 5.31 10.46 1.03
C PHE A 117 6.63 11.16 0.78
#